data_AF-A0A8X8WUJ2-F1
#
_entry.id   AF-A0A8X8WUJ2-F1
#
_cell.length_a   1.000
_cell.length_b   1.000
_cell.length_c   1.000
_cell.angle_alpha   90.00
_cell.angle_beta   90.00
_cell.angle_gamma   90.00
#
_symmetry.space_group_name_H-M   'P 1'
#
loop_
_entity.id
_entity.type
_entity.pdbx_description
1 polymer ?
#
loop_
_entity_poly.entity_id
_entity_poly.type
_entity_poly.pdbx_seq_one_letter_code
_entity_poly.pdbx_strand_id
1 'polypeptide(L)'
;MGNRQAADVAATVVIQRPGGKVDRIHSSTNASEVMNGNPGYYVARVVATGTVAAENAAPIKQLKLLRPEDTLAKMRVKLGK
;
A
#
# COMPACT_ATOMS: atom_id res chain seq x y z
N MET A 1 -6.10 -31.44 11.77
CA MET A 1 -6.14 -29.99 12.05
C MET A 1 -5.03 -29.32 11.24
N GLY A 2 -5.32 -28.19 10.60
CA GLY A 2 -4.29 -27.36 9.98
C GLY A 2 -4.13 -27.60 8.48
N ASN A 3 -4.60 -26.63 7.70
CA ASN A 3 -3.99 -26.11 6.46
C ASN A 3 -4.98 -25.15 5.83
N ARG A 4 -5.21 -24.02 6.51
CA ARG A 4 -6.05 -22.92 6.02
C ARG A 4 -5.32 -21.58 6.19
N GLN A 5 -4.04 -21.55 5.84
CA GLN A 5 -3.21 -20.33 5.90
C GLN A 5 -2.55 -19.97 4.56
N ALA A 6 -2.81 -20.72 3.48
CA ALA A 6 -2.17 -20.48 2.18
C ALA A 6 -3.09 -19.85 1.11
N ALA A 7 -4.40 -19.76 1.35
CA ALA A 7 -5.36 -19.49 0.27
C ALA A 7 -5.73 -18.00 0.05
N ASP A 8 -5.38 -17.09 0.97
CA ASP A 8 -5.94 -15.72 0.96
C ASP A 8 -4.87 -14.61 0.85
N VAL A 9 -3.69 -14.93 0.34
CA VAL A 9 -2.57 -13.97 0.17
C VAL A 9 -2.58 -13.34 -1.23
N ALA A 10 -3.57 -13.69 -2.05
CA ALA A 10 -3.59 -13.26 -3.44
C ALA A 10 -4.04 -11.81 -3.62
N ALA A 11 -4.63 -11.11 -2.64
CA ALA A 11 -5.13 -9.74 -2.82
C ALA A 11 -4.90 -8.83 -1.60
N THR A 12 -3.78 -8.96 -0.89
CA THR A 12 -3.53 -8.11 0.28
C THR A 12 -3.14 -6.68 -0.11
N VAL A 13 -3.91 -5.70 0.33
CA VAL A 13 -3.58 -4.27 0.29
C VAL A 13 -3.02 -3.85 1.64
N VAL A 14 -1.84 -3.24 1.66
CA VAL A 14 -1.18 -2.77 2.88
C VAL A 14 -1.23 -1.24 2.93
N ILE A 15 -1.90 -0.67 3.92
CA ILE A 15 -2.06 0.78 4.08
C ILE A 15 -1.17 1.25 5.22
N GLN A 16 -0.16 2.07 4.91
CA GLN A 16 0.65 2.75 5.92
C GLN A 16 0.00 4.08 6.30
N ARG A 17 -0.34 4.23 7.58
CA ARG A 17 -0.85 5.48 8.15
C ARG A 17 0.27 6.31 8.78
N PRO A 18 0.07 7.62 8.95
CA PRO A 18 0.95 8.44 9.78
C PRO A 18 1.04 7.87 11.20
N GLY A 19 2.19 8.03 11.84
CA GLY A 19 2.45 7.47 13.17
C GLY A 19 2.79 5.98 13.18
N GLY A 20 3.11 5.38 12.02
CA GLY A 20 3.65 4.02 11.92
C GLY A 20 2.60 2.90 11.98
N LYS A 21 1.31 3.24 12.04
CA LYS A 21 0.23 2.24 11.99
C LYS A 21 0.13 1.62 10.60
N VAL A 22 -0.17 0.33 10.54
CA VAL A 22 -0.31 -0.42 9.29
C VAL A 22 -1.63 -1.20 9.32
N ASP A 23 -2.47 -0.96 8.33
CA ASP A 23 -3.68 -1.76 8.09
C ASP A 23 -3.49 -2.69 6.91
N ARG A 24 -4.19 -3.84 6.95
CA ARG A 24 -4.21 -4.81 5.86
C ARG A 24 -5.65 -5.11 5.48
N ILE A 25 -5.94 -5.01 4.19
CA ILE A 25 -7.21 -5.42 3.60
C ILE A 25 -6.91 -6.66 2.77
N HIS A 26 -7.64 -7.75 3.01
CA HIS A 26 -7.44 -9.04 2.34
C HIS A 26 -8.22 -9.17 1.02
N SER A 27 -8.93 -8.12 0.64
CA SER A 27 -9.68 -7.99 -0.61
C SER A 27 -9.15 -6.83 -1.46
N SER A 28 -9.52 -6.84 -2.74
CA SER A 28 -9.40 -5.64 -3.58
C SER A 28 -10.35 -4.55 -3.07
N THR A 29 -9.90 -3.31 -3.12
CA THR A 29 -10.68 -2.12 -2.71
C THR A 29 -10.28 -0.93 -3.59
N ASN A 30 -11.08 0.12 -3.66
CA ASN A 30 -10.71 1.32 -4.41
C ASN A 30 -9.98 2.34 -3.53
N ALA A 31 -9.14 3.17 -4.14
CA ALA A 31 -8.47 4.25 -3.40
C ALA A 31 -9.49 5.21 -2.77
N SER A 32 -10.64 5.45 -3.41
CA SER A 32 -11.76 6.24 -2.87
C SER A 32 -12.32 5.71 -1.56
N GLU A 33 -12.50 4.40 -1.39
CA GLU A 33 -12.94 3.80 -0.11
C GLU A 33 -11.95 4.08 1.00
N VAL A 34 -10.65 3.95 0.69
CA VAL A 34 -9.58 4.25 1.65
C VAL A 34 -9.53 5.74 1.99
N MET A 35 -9.71 6.62 1.01
CA MET A 35 -9.80 8.07 1.23
C MET A 35 -11.02 8.45 2.07
N ASN A 36 -12.18 7.81 1.85
CA ASN A 36 -13.40 8.07 2.62
C ASN A 36 -13.24 7.66 4.09
N GLY A 37 -12.57 6.53 4.36
CA GLY A 37 -12.24 6.09 5.72
C GLY A 37 -11.13 6.92 6.39
N ASN A 38 -10.45 7.80 5.66
CA ASN A 38 -9.35 8.63 6.16
C ASN A 38 -9.45 10.06 5.59
N PRO A 39 -10.45 10.84 6.03
CA PRO A 39 -10.68 12.18 5.48
C PRO A 39 -9.46 13.09 5.67
N GLY A 40 -9.15 13.86 4.63
CA GLY A 40 -7.99 14.75 4.59
C GLY A 40 -6.65 14.05 4.33
N TYR A 41 -6.67 12.78 3.90
CA TYR A 41 -5.49 12.07 3.42
C TYR A 41 -5.65 11.62 1.97
N TYR A 42 -4.58 11.77 1.20
CA TYR A 42 -4.46 11.15 -0.11
C TYR A 42 -3.78 9.79 -0.02
N VAL A 43 -4.12 8.91 -0.95
CA VAL A 43 -3.55 7.56 -1.06
C VAL A 43 -2.46 7.57 -2.12
N ALA A 44 -1.24 7.17 -1.76
CA ALA A 44 -0.13 7.03 -2.69
C ALA A 44 0.43 5.61 -2.68
N ARG A 45 0.67 5.02 -3.86
CA ARG A 45 1.34 3.72 -3.99
C ARG A 45 2.82 3.86 -3.68
N VAL A 46 3.32 2.97 -2.84
CA VAL A 46 4.75 2.88 -2.54
C VAL A 46 5.42 2.02 -3.61
N VAL A 47 6.20 2.67 -4.47
CA VAL A 47 7.01 2.00 -5.49
C VAL A 47 8.45 1.96 -4.96
N ALA A 48 8.94 0.76 -4.66
CA ALA A 48 10.35 0.57 -4.39
C ALA A 48 11.08 0.57 -5.75
N THR A 49 11.68 1.70 -6.12
CA THR A 49 12.60 1.74 -7.24
C THR A 49 13.91 1.18 -6.70
N GLY A 50 14.22 -0.08 -7.01
CA GLY A 50 15.51 -0.65 -6.69
C GLY A 50 16.59 0.21 -7.33
N THR A 51 17.37 0.92 -6.52
CA THR A 51 18.55 1.61 -7.01
C THR A 51 19.58 0.55 -7.37
N VAL A 52 19.84 0.51 -8.67
CA VAL A 52 21.02 -0.05 -9.33
C VAL A 52 22.25 0.13 -8.43
N ALA A 53 23.05 -0.94 -8.34
CA ALA A 53 24.38 -1.05 -7.74
C ALA A 53 25.13 0.28 -7.53
N ALA A 54 24.88 0.92 -6.40
CA ALA A 54 25.75 1.95 -5.84
C ALA A 54 25.80 1.66 -4.34
N GLU A 55 26.95 1.15 -3.89
CA GLU A 55 27.17 0.42 -2.63
C GLU A 55 26.82 1.16 -1.32
N ASN A 56 26.22 2.36 -1.36
CA ASN A 56 25.82 3.12 -0.17
C ASN A 56 24.50 3.92 -0.32
N ALA A 57 23.70 3.70 -1.36
CA ALA A 57 22.44 4.44 -1.54
C ALA A 57 21.26 3.75 -0.84
N ALA A 58 20.65 4.43 0.13
CA ALA A 58 19.41 3.98 0.76
C ALA A 58 18.32 3.77 -0.31
N PRO A 59 17.51 2.68 -0.22
CA PRO A 59 16.51 2.38 -1.22
C PRO A 59 15.53 3.54 -1.37
N ILE A 60 15.50 4.15 -2.56
CA ILE A 60 14.58 5.24 -2.88
C ILE A 60 13.16 4.67 -2.90
N LYS A 61 12.31 5.15 -1.99
CA LYS A 61 10.89 4.84 -1.96
C LYS A 61 10.17 5.95 -2.73
N GLN A 62 9.87 5.70 -4.00
CA GLN A 62 9.04 6.61 -4.78
C GLN A 62 7.57 6.44 -4.34
N LEU A 63 6.87 7.55 -4.20
CA LEU A 63 5.42 7.56 -3.96
C LEU A 63 4.72 8.04 -5.24
N LYS A 64 3.78 7.24 -5.73
CA LYS A 64 2.90 7.65 -6.83
C LYS A 64 1.51 7.90 -6.28
N LEU A 65 1.07 9.16 -6.35
CA LEU A 65 -0.30 9.53 -5.97
C LEU A 65 -1.29 8.74 -6.82
N LEU A 66 -2.27 8.12 -6.16
CA LEU A 66 -3.33 7.37 -6.82
C LEU A 66 -4.56 8.27 -6.98
N ARG A 67 -5.28 8.06 -8.08
CA ARG A 67 -6.59 8.64 -8.29
C ARG A 67 -7.61 7.87 -7.45
N PRO A 68 -8.74 8.50 -7.07
CA PRO A 68 -9.80 7.82 -6.31
C PRO A 68 -10.31 6.53 -6.99
N GLU A 69 -10.23 6.48 -8.32
CA GLU A 69 -10.72 5.37 -9.15
C GLU A 69 -9.69 4.25 -9.36
N ASP A 70 -8.45 4.43 -8.89
CA ASP A 70 -7.45 3.37 -8.99
C ASP A 70 -7.78 2.24 -8.01
N THR A 71 -7.91 1.02 -8.54
CA THR A 71 -8.13 -0.19 -7.73
C THR A 71 -6.85 -0.63 -7.03
N LEU A 72 -6.95 -0.81 -5.72
CA LEU A 72 -5.91 -1.36 -4.86
C LEU A 72 -6.08 -2.87 -4.79
N ALA A 73 -5.15 -3.60 -5.42
CA ALA A 73 -5.05 -5.06 -5.32
C ALA A 73 -3.56 -5.44 -5.24
N LYS A 74 -3.23 -6.33 -4.29
CA LYS A 74 -1.84 -6.83 -4.06
C LYS A 74 -0.77 -5.73 -3.94
N MET A 75 -1.07 -4.61 -3.29
CA MET A 75 -0.15 -3.46 -3.28
C MET A 75 -0.03 -2.77 -1.93
N ARG A 76 1.08 -2.04 -1.73
CA ARG A 76 1.30 -1.19 -0.57
C ARG A 76 1.03 0.26 -0.91
N VAL A 77 0.20 0.91 -0.12
CA VAL A 77 -0.10 2.34 -0.19
C VAL A 77 0.27 3.04 1.11
N LYS A 78 0.43 4.35 1.04
CA LYS A 78 0.72 5.23 2.16
C LYS A 78 -0.26 6.40 2.12
N LEU A 79 -0.77 6.77 3.30
CA LEU A 79 -1.58 7.97 3.48
C LEU A 79 -0.64 9.18 3.67
N GLY A 80 -0.86 10.22 2.85
CA GLY A 80 -0.17 11.51 2.94
C GLY A 80 -1.17 12.65 3.11
N LYS A 81 -0.75 13.75 3.75
CA LYS A 81 -1.46 15.03 3.75
C LYS A 81 -0.70 16.02 2.88
#